data_AF-A0A9E0PJP1-F1
#
_entry.id   AF-A0A9E0PJP1-F1
#
_cell.length_a   1.000
_cell.length_b   1.000
_cell.length_c   1.000
_cell.angle_alpha   90.00
_cell.angle_beta   90.00
_cell.angle_gamma   90.00
#
_symmetry.space_group_name_H-M   'P 1'
#
loop_
_entity.id
_entity.type
_entity.pdbx_description
1 polymer ?
#
loop_
_entity_poly.entity_id
_entity_poly.type
_entity_poly.pdbx_seq_one_letter_code
_entity_poly.pdbx_strand_id
1 'polypeptide(L)'
;MSSLAPMSANGEQPIPNRLVSLIQCSKNIAVGSTITSDSLKTVRVTQKDRPPDAIYDRWIAIGRKATKPLTKGQVMHFSDALSPDLLEASNRECIMRMQGDYSTRTEDIDRSIYALIPILRSAHDIPAGATISAVDLVTDQIKEVNCPGDSVGDLWVVEGRKAIHPIKASEYIYYHDAIPPAEWRKWLEGKY
;
A
#
# COMPACT_ATOMS: atom_id res chain seq x y z
N MET A 1 39.46 38.08 -3.42
CA MET A 1 38.52 37.39 -4.31
C MET A 1 38.56 35.91 -3.95
N SER A 2 37.51 35.40 -3.31
CA SER A 2 37.45 34.00 -2.85
C SER A 2 37.11 33.10 -4.03
N SER A 3 37.93 32.07 -4.23
CA SER A 3 37.70 31.00 -5.21
C SER A 3 36.45 30.23 -4.79
N LEU A 4 35.45 30.21 -5.67
CA LEU A 4 34.38 29.23 -5.65
C LEU A 4 35.01 27.87 -5.93
N ALA A 5 35.06 27.01 -4.93
CA ALA A 5 35.30 25.59 -5.14
C ALA A 5 34.22 25.06 -6.10
N PRO A 6 34.58 24.22 -7.09
CA PRO A 6 33.60 23.63 -7.99
C PRO A 6 32.61 22.83 -7.13
N MET A 7 31.32 23.18 -7.23
CA MET A 7 30.26 22.33 -6.72
C MET A 7 30.46 20.98 -7.39
N SER A 8 30.84 19.97 -6.61
CA SER A 8 30.73 18.59 -7.04
C SER A 8 29.26 18.41 -7.38
N ALA A 9 28.96 18.40 -8.69
CA ALA A 9 27.75 17.77 -9.16
C ALA A 9 27.83 16.37 -8.57
N ASN A 10 27.08 16.12 -7.50
CA ASN A 10 26.67 14.79 -7.14
C ASN A 10 26.01 14.27 -8.41
N GLY A 11 26.80 13.61 -9.27
CA GLY A 11 26.27 12.80 -10.33
C GLY A 11 25.34 11.86 -9.59
N GLU A 12 24.04 12.13 -9.68
CA GLU A 12 23.00 11.20 -9.27
C GLU A 12 23.46 9.88 -9.85
N GLN A 13 23.98 8.99 -8.99
CA GLN A 13 24.29 7.66 -9.45
C GLN A 13 22.99 7.17 -10.09
N PRO A 14 23.01 6.74 -11.36
CA PRO A 14 21.80 6.29 -12.00
C PRO A 14 21.22 5.22 -11.09
N ILE A 15 20.04 5.51 -10.51
CA ILE A 15 19.32 4.57 -9.67
C ILE A 15 19.27 3.29 -10.50
N PRO A 16 19.86 2.17 -10.03
CA PRO A 16 19.91 0.95 -10.81
C PRO A 16 18.50 0.65 -11.30
N ASN A 17 18.34 0.30 -12.57
CA ASN A 17 17.06 -0.13 -13.15
C ASN A 17 16.59 -1.40 -12.42
N ARG A 18 16.06 -1.23 -11.21
CA ARG A 18 15.56 -2.29 -10.36
C ARG A 18 14.22 -2.69 -10.92
N LEU A 19 14.10 -3.97 -11.24
CA LEU A 19 12.80 -4.54 -11.58
C LEU A 19 11.96 -4.61 -10.31
N VAL A 20 10.82 -3.94 -10.34
CA VAL A 20 9.81 -3.94 -9.28
C VAL A 20 8.60 -4.75 -9.71
N SER A 21 7.86 -5.27 -8.73
CA SER A 21 6.61 -5.98 -8.98
C SER A 21 5.50 -5.00 -9.32
N LEU A 22 4.69 -5.37 -10.31
CA LEU A 22 3.49 -4.66 -10.72
C LEU A 22 2.36 -5.67 -10.87
N ILE A 23 1.16 -5.34 -10.38
CA ILE A 23 0.02 -6.24 -10.43
C ILE A 23 -0.90 -5.88 -11.60
N GLN A 24 -1.26 -6.88 -12.41
CA GLN A 24 -2.20 -6.74 -13.53
C GLN A 24 -3.40 -7.68 -13.38
N CYS A 25 -4.54 -7.28 -13.93
CA CYS A 25 -5.70 -8.16 -14.08
C CYS A 25 -5.40 -9.30 -15.06
N SER A 26 -5.67 -10.55 -14.67
CA SER A 26 -5.56 -11.74 -15.53
C SER A 26 -6.85 -11.99 -16.35
N LYS A 27 -7.98 -11.45 -15.89
CA LYS A 27 -9.32 -11.54 -16.46
C LYS A 27 -10.09 -10.23 -16.25
N ASN A 28 -11.24 -10.09 -16.91
CA ASN A 28 -12.14 -8.96 -16.64
C ASN A 28 -12.79 -9.14 -15.26
N ILE A 29 -12.95 -8.05 -14.51
CA ILE A 29 -13.56 -8.03 -13.17
C ILE A 29 -14.68 -6.99 -13.18
N ALA A 30 -15.89 -7.40 -12.81
CA ALA A 30 -17.05 -6.50 -12.76
C ALA A 30 -17.03 -5.64 -11.49
N VAL A 31 -17.68 -4.48 -11.53
CA VAL A 31 -17.89 -3.60 -10.36
C VAL A 31 -18.53 -4.39 -9.22
N GLY A 32 -18.07 -4.18 -7.98
CA GLY A 32 -18.57 -4.85 -6.79
C GLY A 32 -18.18 -6.33 -6.67
N SER A 33 -17.41 -6.86 -7.63
CA SER A 33 -16.86 -8.21 -7.51
C SER A 33 -15.69 -8.23 -6.54
N THR A 34 -15.57 -9.32 -5.77
CA THR A 34 -14.39 -9.53 -4.94
C THR A 34 -13.20 -9.90 -5.81
N ILE A 35 -12.10 -9.18 -5.64
CA ILE A 35 -10.84 -9.46 -6.30
C ILE A 35 -10.21 -10.70 -5.65
N THR A 36 -9.81 -11.63 -6.48
CA THR A 36 -9.36 -12.97 -6.09
C THR A 36 -7.96 -13.22 -6.63
N SER A 37 -7.20 -14.15 -6.03
CA SER A 37 -5.80 -14.38 -6.45
C SER A 37 -5.69 -14.80 -7.92
N ASP A 38 -6.64 -15.59 -8.43
CA ASP A 38 -6.68 -16.04 -9.82
C ASP A 38 -7.05 -14.92 -10.80
N SER A 39 -7.61 -13.81 -10.30
CA SER A 39 -7.93 -12.60 -11.08
C SER A 39 -6.73 -11.68 -11.31
N LEU A 40 -5.58 -11.98 -10.70
CA LEU A 40 -4.39 -11.14 -10.72
C LEU A 40 -3.17 -11.91 -11.20
N LYS A 41 -2.22 -11.20 -11.82
CA LYS A 41 -0.88 -11.71 -12.14
C LYS A 41 0.16 -10.66 -11.77
N THR A 42 1.35 -11.12 -11.38
CA THR A 42 2.51 -10.26 -11.16
C THR A 42 3.32 -10.15 -12.44
N VAL A 43 3.63 -8.93 -12.85
CA VAL A 43 4.60 -8.62 -13.91
C VAL A 43 5.76 -7.83 -13.31
N ARG A 44 6.92 -7.87 -13.97
CA ARG A 44 8.11 -7.13 -13.56
C ARG A 44 8.31 -5.96 -14.51
N VAL A 45 8.45 -4.76 -13.96
CA VAL A 45 8.68 -3.52 -14.72
C VAL A 45 9.87 -2.77 -14.11
N THR A 46 10.47 -1.84 -14.84
CA THR A 46 11.47 -0.97 -14.22
C THR A 46 10.79 -0.03 -13.23
N GLN A 47 11.52 0.43 -12.21
CA GLN A 47 10.98 1.38 -11.23
C GLN A 47 10.43 2.66 -11.89
N LYS A 48 11.03 3.12 -13.00
CA LYS A 48 10.56 4.30 -13.75
C LYS A 48 9.25 4.06 -14.51
N ASP A 49 8.99 2.81 -14.90
CA ASP A 49 7.79 2.43 -15.65
C ASP A 49 6.61 2.07 -14.73
N ARG A 50 6.83 2.01 -13.41
CA ARG A 50 5.77 1.72 -12.44
C ARG A 50 4.88 2.96 -12.27
N PRO A 51 3.57 2.86 -12.55
CA PRO A 51 2.67 3.97 -12.31
C PRO A 51 2.59 4.31 -10.81
N PRO A 52 2.44 5.59 -10.45
CA PRO A 52 2.49 6.08 -9.07
C PRO A 52 1.42 5.55 -8.10
N ASP A 53 0.27 5.11 -8.62
CA ASP A 53 -0.81 4.50 -7.81
C ASP A 53 -0.86 2.98 -7.96
N ALA A 54 0.11 2.37 -8.65
CA ALA A 54 0.01 0.96 -8.96
C ALA A 54 0.29 0.11 -7.73
N ILE A 55 -0.59 -0.87 -7.51
CA ILE A 55 -0.41 -1.90 -6.50
C ILE A 55 0.82 -2.73 -6.87
N TYR A 56 1.73 -2.85 -5.91
CA TYR A 56 2.99 -3.60 -6.05
C TYR A 56 2.90 -5.03 -5.52
N ASP A 57 1.87 -5.32 -4.74
CA ASP A 57 1.62 -6.63 -4.17
C ASP A 57 0.14 -7.02 -4.30
N ARG A 58 -0.13 -8.19 -4.90
CA ARG A 58 -1.49 -8.69 -5.15
C ARG A 58 -2.33 -8.79 -3.87
N TRP A 59 -1.67 -8.95 -2.71
CA TRP A 59 -2.32 -9.01 -1.41
C TRP A 59 -3.07 -7.74 -1.02
N ILE A 60 -2.61 -6.60 -1.51
CA ILE A 60 -3.28 -5.32 -1.29
C ILE A 60 -4.66 -5.33 -1.97
N ALA A 61 -4.80 -6.04 -3.09
CA ALA A 61 -6.02 -6.10 -3.87
C ALA A 61 -6.95 -7.28 -3.52
N ILE A 62 -6.40 -8.44 -3.11
CA ILE A 62 -7.20 -9.65 -2.84
C ILE A 62 -8.19 -9.42 -1.68
N GLY A 63 -9.43 -9.85 -1.86
CA GLY A 63 -10.53 -9.68 -0.90
C GLY A 63 -11.27 -8.36 -1.02
N ARG A 64 -10.67 -7.35 -1.67
CA ARG A 64 -11.31 -6.05 -1.92
C ARG A 64 -12.34 -6.13 -3.04
N LYS A 65 -13.23 -5.15 -3.07
CA LYS A 65 -14.28 -4.98 -4.07
C LYS A 65 -13.81 -4.04 -5.17
N ALA A 66 -13.97 -4.46 -6.42
CA ALA A 66 -13.67 -3.61 -7.56
C ALA A 66 -14.61 -2.39 -7.58
N THR A 67 -14.06 -1.18 -7.65
CA THR A 67 -14.84 0.07 -7.64
C THR A 67 -15.36 0.47 -9.02
N LYS A 68 -14.73 -0.07 -10.06
CA LYS A 68 -15.06 0.14 -11.47
C LYS A 68 -14.83 -1.15 -12.27
N PRO A 69 -15.31 -1.24 -13.52
CA PRO A 69 -14.99 -2.38 -14.38
C PRO A 69 -13.48 -2.42 -14.62
N LEU A 70 -12.86 -3.59 -14.40
CA LEU A 70 -11.43 -3.80 -14.64
C LEU A 70 -11.23 -4.73 -15.82
N THR A 71 -10.32 -4.38 -16.71
CA THR A 71 -10.08 -5.13 -17.95
C THR A 71 -8.86 -6.02 -17.84
N LYS A 72 -8.88 -7.17 -18.53
CA LYS A 72 -7.73 -8.06 -18.62
C LYS A 72 -6.49 -7.29 -19.13
N GLY A 73 -5.38 -7.40 -18.41
CA GLY A 73 -4.12 -6.72 -18.71
C GLY A 73 -3.98 -5.34 -18.06
N GLN A 74 -5.06 -4.77 -17.53
CA GLN A 74 -5.02 -3.51 -16.80
C GLN A 74 -4.13 -3.62 -15.57
N VAL A 75 -3.31 -2.59 -15.34
CA VAL A 75 -2.56 -2.43 -14.09
C VAL A 75 -3.53 -2.09 -12.96
N MET A 76 -3.40 -2.83 -11.86
CA MET A 76 -4.19 -2.56 -10.66
C MET A 76 -3.68 -1.32 -9.95
N HIS A 77 -4.58 -0.38 -9.71
CA HIS A 77 -4.33 0.78 -8.86
C HIS A 77 -5.01 0.63 -7.50
N PHE A 78 -4.56 1.34 -6.48
CA PHE A 78 -5.24 1.31 -5.17
C PHE A 78 -6.70 1.72 -5.34
N SER A 79 -6.96 2.80 -6.09
CA SER A 79 -8.31 3.31 -6.41
C SER A 79 -9.24 2.31 -7.10
N ASP A 80 -8.71 1.24 -7.70
CA ASP A 80 -9.50 0.21 -8.38
C ASP A 80 -10.18 -0.76 -7.40
N ALA A 81 -9.74 -0.79 -6.13
CA ALA A 81 -10.09 -1.83 -5.17
C ALA A 81 -10.22 -1.28 -3.74
N LEU A 82 -11.42 -1.37 -3.16
CA LEU A 82 -11.70 -0.92 -1.78
C LEU A 82 -12.10 -2.09 -0.88
N SER A 83 -11.68 -2.05 0.39
CA SER A 83 -12.26 -2.95 1.40
C SER A 83 -13.74 -2.59 1.62
N PRO A 84 -14.58 -3.54 2.09
CA PRO A 84 -15.98 -3.26 2.42
C PRO A 84 -16.13 -2.03 3.33
N ASP A 85 -15.29 -1.90 4.35
CA ASP A 85 -15.32 -0.78 5.29
C ASP A 85 -14.99 0.56 4.60
N LEU A 86 -14.03 0.56 3.67
CA LEU A 86 -13.68 1.75 2.88
C LEU A 86 -14.74 2.15 1.85
N LEU A 87 -15.59 1.23 1.41
CA LEU A 87 -16.71 1.59 0.54
C LEU A 87 -17.73 2.48 1.26
N GLU A 88 -17.89 2.27 2.57
CA GLU A 88 -18.85 2.99 3.42
C GLU A 88 -18.24 4.21 4.14
N ALA A 89 -16.90 4.33 4.15
CA ALA A 89 -16.20 5.44 4.79
C ALA A 89 -16.44 6.79 4.09
N SER A 90 -16.93 7.79 4.84
CA SER A 90 -17.18 9.15 4.35
C SER A 90 -15.90 9.89 3.93
N ASN A 91 -14.73 9.46 4.40
CA ASN A 91 -13.40 9.99 4.08
C ASN A 91 -12.56 9.05 3.19
N ARG A 92 -13.21 8.12 2.46
CA ARG A 92 -12.54 7.14 1.60
C ARG A 92 -11.50 7.74 0.65
N GLU A 93 -11.79 8.89 0.04
CA GLU A 93 -10.89 9.53 -0.93
C GLU A 93 -9.57 9.97 -0.26
N CYS A 94 -9.62 10.38 1.01
CA CYS A 94 -8.43 10.73 1.79
C CYS A 94 -7.60 9.49 2.12
N ILE A 95 -8.25 8.39 2.49
CA ILE A 95 -7.57 7.13 2.78
C ILE A 95 -6.87 6.61 1.52
N MET A 96 -7.54 6.70 0.36
CA MET A 96 -6.96 6.27 -0.92
C MET A 96 -5.73 7.07 -1.35
N ARG A 97 -5.61 8.33 -0.93
CA ARG A 97 -4.40 9.13 -1.17
C ARG A 97 -3.22 8.67 -0.33
N MET A 98 -3.44 8.15 0.88
CA MET A 98 -2.37 7.57 1.72
C MET A 98 -1.84 6.24 1.20
N GLN A 99 -2.64 5.48 0.44
CA GLN A 99 -2.24 4.15 0.00
C GLN A 99 -1.34 4.19 -1.26
N GLY A 100 -1.20 5.36 -1.92
CA GLY A 100 -0.38 5.56 -3.12
C GLY A 100 0.95 6.30 -2.87
N ASP A 101 1.86 6.29 -3.85
CA ASP A 101 3.15 6.98 -3.73
C ASP A 101 2.96 8.51 -3.75
N TYR A 102 3.02 9.11 -2.56
CA TYR A 102 2.80 10.55 -2.34
C TYR A 102 3.81 11.45 -3.09
N SER A 103 4.98 10.91 -3.47
CA SER A 103 6.04 11.68 -4.14
C SER A 103 5.70 12.10 -5.58
N THR A 104 4.59 11.62 -6.11
CA THR A 104 4.23 11.74 -7.53
C THR A 104 2.93 12.52 -7.78
N ARG A 105 2.29 13.05 -6.73
CA ARG A 105 1.02 13.79 -6.78
C ARG A 105 1.13 15.18 -6.18
N THR A 106 1.93 16.02 -6.81
CA THR A 106 2.20 17.41 -6.38
C THR A 106 0.96 18.31 -6.34
N GLU A 107 -0.10 17.98 -7.08
CA GLU A 107 -1.33 18.78 -7.16
C GLU A 107 -2.33 18.52 -6.01
N ASP A 108 -2.12 17.47 -5.20
CA ASP A 108 -3.01 17.09 -4.07
C ASP A 108 -2.64 17.79 -2.73
N ILE A 109 -1.53 18.55 -2.70
CA ILE A 109 -0.98 19.15 -1.47
C ILE A 109 -1.94 20.17 -0.84
N ASP A 110 -2.65 20.97 -1.64
CA ASP A 110 -3.51 22.05 -1.13
C ASP A 110 -4.84 21.55 -0.50
N ARG A 111 -5.29 20.33 -0.81
CA ARG A 111 -6.50 19.72 -0.23
C ARG A 111 -6.21 18.88 1.03
N SER A 112 -4.97 18.46 1.21
CA SER A 112 -4.51 17.52 2.24
C SER A 112 -4.25 18.17 3.62
N ILE A 113 -4.02 19.48 3.70
CA ILE A 113 -3.59 20.17 4.93
C ILE A 113 -4.60 20.05 6.10
N TYR A 114 -5.89 19.89 5.81
CA TYR A 114 -6.96 19.84 6.80
C TYR A 114 -7.71 18.51 6.88
N ALA A 115 -7.45 17.56 5.98
CA ALA A 115 -8.14 16.29 5.97
C ALA A 115 -7.65 15.41 7.13
N LEU A 116 -8.59 14.95 7.97
CA LEU A 116 -8.32 13.91 8.95
C LEU A 116 -8.47 12.54 8.31
N ILE A 117 -7.44 11.73 8.46
CA ILE A 117 -7.34 10.37 7.92
C ILE A 117 -7.18 9.37 9.06
N PRO A 118 -7.81 8.18 8.97
CA PRO A 118 -7.54 7.09 9.86
C PRO A 118 -6.14 6.53 9.60
N ILE A 119 -5.42 6.25 10.68
CA ILE A 119 -4.12 5.57 10.64
C ILE A 119 -4.07 4.51 11.74
N LEU A 120 -3.53 3.35 11.41
CA LEU A 120 -3.38 2.26 12.36
C LEU A 120 -2.10 2.43 13.18
N ARG A 121 -2.24 2.23 14.49
CA ARG A 121 -1.14 2.10 15.43
C ARG A 121 -1.25 0.80 16.21
N SER A 122 -0.12 0.33 16.70
CA SER A 122 -0.08 -0.82 17.59
C SER A 122 -0.68 -0.47 18.96
N ALA A 123 -1.65 -1.24 19.44
CA ALA A 123 -2.24 -1.08 20.77
C ALA A 123 -1.25 -1.44 21.89
N HIS A 124 -0.36 -2.39 21.62
CA HIS A 124 0.64 -2.92 22.53
C HIS A 124 1.87 -3.41 21.75
N ASP A 125 2.89 -3.97 22.41
CA ASP A 125 4.05 -4.53 21.70
C ASP A 125 3.66 -5.81 20.93
N ILE A 126 3.87 -5.84 19.61
CA ILE A 126 3.64 -7.01 18.74
C ILE A 126 5.00 -7.67 18.45
N PRO A 127 5.23 -8.93 18.87
CA PRO A 127 6.46 -9.64 18.57
C PRO A 127 6.64 -9.96 17.07
N ALA A 128 7.89 -10.04 16.62
CA ALA A 128 8.19 -10.54 15.29
C ALA A 128 7.61 -11.95 15.06
N GLY A 129 6.98 -12.16 13.91
CA GLY A 129 6.34 -13.41 13.52
C GLY A 129 4.95 -13.65 14.13
N ALA A 130 4.49 -12.80 15.06
CA ALA A 130 3.14 -12.85 15.61
C ALA A 130 2.11 -12.47 14.54
N THR A 131 0.93 -13.09 14.59
CA THR A 131 -0.17 -12.74 13.70
C THR A 131 -0.88 -11.51 14.26
N ILE A 132 -0.87 -10.43 13.50
CA ILE A 132 -1.56 -9.18 13.78
C ILE A 132 -3.06 -9.41 13.66
N SER A 133 -3.81 -8.97 14.66
CA SER A 133 -5.25 -9.07 14.77
C SER A 133 -5.85 -7.71 15.08
N ALA A 134 -7.18 -7.57 14.96
CA ALA A 134 -7.86 -6.31 15.26
C ALA A 134 -7.61 -5.79 16.69
N VAL A 135 -7.40 -6.67 17.67
CA VAL A 135 -7.13 -6.26 19.07
C VAL A 135 -5.72 -5.70 19.27
N ASP A 136 -4.82 -5.94 18.32
CA ASP A 136 -3.46 -5.42 18.33
C ASP A 136 -3.40 -4.00 17.78
N LEU A 137 -4.51 -3.46 17.31
CA LEU A 137 -4.56 -2.26 16.50
C LEU A 137 -5.53 -1.22 17.08
N VAL A 138 -5.10 0.04 17.00
CA VAL A 138 -5.93 1.21 17.32
C VAL A 138 -5.96 2.10 16.09
N THR A 139 -7.13 2.63 15.76
CA THR A 139 -7.28 3.63 14.71
C THR A 139 -7.22 5.03 15.31
N ASP A 140 -6.18 5.77 14.93
CA ASP A 140 -6.05 7.20 15.21
C ASP A 140 -6.59 8.03 14.05
N GLN A 141 -6.87 9.31 14.30
CA GLN A 141 -7.06 10.29 13.23
C GLN A 141 -5.93 11.32 13.25
N ILE A 142 -5.21 11.41 12.13
CA ILE A 142 -4.14 12.39 11.93
C ILE A 142 -4.46 13.27 10.74
N LYS A 143 -3.80 14.44 10.65
CA LYS A 143 -3.85 15.24 9.43
C LYS A 143 -3.09 14.50 8.32
N GLU A 144 -3.63 14.49 7.12
CA GLU A 144 -3.03 13.82 5.96
C GLU A 144 -1.59 14.28 5.69
N VAL A 145 -1.30 15.57 5.86
CA VAL A 145 0.08 16.12 5.78
C VAL A 145 1.05 15.59 6.82
N ASN A 146 0.55 15.05 7.93
CA ASN A 146 1.35 14.44 8.99
C ASN A 146 1.43 12.91 8.84
N CYS A 147 0.92 12.35 7.74
CA CYS A 147 0.97 10.93 7.45
C CYS A 147 2.44 10.47 7.35
N PRO A 148 2.87 9.53 8.21
CA PRO A 148 4.23 9.01 8.17
C PRO A 148 4.34 8.02 7.01
N GLY A 149 4.65 8.50 5.81
CA GLY A 149 4.95 7.67 4.64
C GLY A 149 3.90 6.60 4.33
N ASP A 150 4.35 5.37 4.07
CA ASP A 150 3.56 4.18 3.71
C ASP A 150 2.82 3.55 4.91
N SER A 151 2.29 4.37 5.81
CA SER A 151 1.50 3.90 6.94
C SER A 151 0.11 3.42 6.50
N VAL A 152 -0.44 2.48 7.25
CA VAL A 152 -1.69 1.78 6.91
C VAL A 152 -2.87 2.48 7.55
N GLY A 153 -3.89 2.80 6.75
CA GLY A 153 -5.17 3.37 7.22
C GLY A 153 -6.36 2.41 7.19
N ASP A 154 -6.14 1.16 6.79
CA ASP A 154 -7.19 0.15 6.55
C ASP A 154 -6.81 -1.17 7.23
N LEU A 155 -7.59 -1.57 8.25
CA LEU A 155 -7.35 -2.76 9.07
C LEU A 155 -7.20 -4.02 8.20
N TRP A 156 -7.99 -4.11 7.13
CA TRP A 156 -8.01 -5.23 6.18
C TRP A 156 -6.63 -5.50 5.56
N VAL A 157 -5.79 -4.48 5.48
CA VAL A 157 -4.44 -4.61 4.97
C VAL A 157 -3.57 -5.41 5.91
N VAL A 158 -3.72 -5.33 7.23
CA VAL A 158 -2.73 -5.88 8.18
C VAL A 158 -3.28 -7.01 9.04
N GLU A 159 -4.60 -7.09 9.19
CA GLU A 159 -5.25 -8.16 9.94
C GLU A 159 -4.95 -9.55 9.33
N GLY A 160 -4.63 -10.50 10.21
CA GLY A 160 -4.25 -11.87 9.84
C GLY A 160 -2.82 -12.00 9.30
N ARG A 161 -2.04 -10.92 9.21
CA ARG A 161 -0.65 -10.96 8.72
C ARG A 161 0.33 -11.18 9.85
N LYS A 162 1.51 -11.71 9.54
CA LYS A 162 2.62 -11.84 10.49
C LYS A 162 3.52 -10.62 10.47
N ALA A 163 3.82 -10.07 11.65
CA ALA A 163 4.80 -9.01 11.79
C ALA A 163 6.19 -9.50 11.33
N ILE A 164 6.91 -8.72 10.52
CA ILE A 164 8.27 -9.08 10.05
C ILE A 164 9.31 -8.83 11.14
N HIS A 165 9.14 -7.72 11.86
CA HIS A 165 9.97 -7.32 12.99
C HIS A 165 9.07 -7.01 14.20
N PRO A 166 9.64 -6.83 15.40
CA PRO A 166 8.86 -6.34 16.53
C PRO A 166 8.30 -4.94 16.22
N ILE A 167 7.05 -4.69 16.62
CA ILE A 167 6.37 -3.40 16.52
C ILE A 167 6.04 -2.96 17.95
N LYS A 168 6.43 -1.75 18.33
CA LYS A 168 6.20 -1.24 19.69
C LYS A 168 4.81 -0.66 19.84
N ALA A 169 4.31 -0.70 21.08
CA ALA A 169 3.09 -0.02 21.45
C ALA A 169 3.11 1.45 20.97
N SER A 170 1.99 1.90 20.41
CA SER A 170 1.79 3.23 19.83
C SER A 170 2.60 3.55 18.56
N GLU A 171 3.37 2.62 18.00
CA GLU A 171 3.98 2.82 16.68
C GLU A 171 2.93 2.73 15.57
N TYR A 172 3.11 3.51 14.51
CA TYR A 172 2.31 3.37 13.28
C TYR A 172 2.64 2.06 12.57
N ILE A 173 1.63 1.46 11.96
CA ILE A 173 1.80 0.25 11.17
C ILE A 173 2.07 0.63 9.72
N TYR A 174 3.11 0.06 9.12
CA TYR A 174 3.47 0.27 7.73
C TYR A 174 3.17 -0.98 6.88
N TYR A 175 2.94 -0.80 5.57
CA TYR A 175 2.67 -1.93 4.66
C TYR A 175 3.78 -2.99 4.64
N HIS A 176 5.03 -2.57 4.89
CA HIS A 176 6.20 -3.43 4.90
C HIS A 176 6.42 -4.16 6.22
N ASP A 177 5.64 -3.87 7.27
CA ASP A 177 5.81 -4.52 8.57
C ASP A 177 5.13 -5.88 8.63
N ALA A 178 4.31 -6.23 7.62
CA ALA A 178 3.39 -7.35 7.69
C ALA A 178 3.46 -8.25 6.44
N ILE A 179 3.79 -9.53 6.63
CA ILE A 179 3.74 -10.56 5.58
C ILE A 179 2.53 -11.49 5.77
N PRO A 180 1.95 -12.03 4.68
CA PRO A 180 0.93 -13.06 4.79
C PRO A 180 1.47 -14.31 5.52
N PRO A 181 0.61 -15.07 6.23
CA PRO A 181 0.98 -16.35 6.83
C PRO A 181 1.61 -17.32 5.82
N ALA A 182 2.54 -18.16 6.28
CA ALA A 182 3.28 -19.10 5.42
C ALA A 182 2.35 -20.09 4.67
N GLU A 183 1.24 -20.48 5.28
CA GLU A 183 0.24 -21.37 4.67
C GLU A 183 -0.50 -20.68 3.52
N TRP A 184 -0.73 -19.37 3.65
CA TRP A 184 -1.37 -18.56 2.60
C TRP A 184 -0.42 -18.30 1.43
N ARG A 185 0.90 -18.18 1.66
CA ARG A 185 1.90 -18.16 0.58
C ARG A 185 1.83 -19.40 -0.30
N LYS A 186 1.72 -20.59 0.30
CA LYS A 186 1.63 -21.86 -0.44
C LYS A 186 0.35 -21.91 -1.30
N TRP A 187 -0.78 -21.44 -0.75
CA TRP A 187 -2.06 -21.37 -1.48
C TRP A 187 -1.96 -20.52 -2.75
N LEU A 188 -1.34 -19.34 -2.72
CA LEU A 188 -1.26 -18.48 -3.91
C LEU A 188 0.05 -18.48 -4.69
N GLU A 189 1.03 -19.28 -4.30
CA GLU A 189 2.01 -19.83 -5.24
C GLU A 189 1.43 -20.99 -6.07
N GLY A 190 0.17 -21.39 -5.84
CA GLY A 190 -0.46 -22.52 -6.54
C GLY A 190 0.17 -23.86 -6.19
N LYS A 191 0.69 -24.00 -4.96
CA LYS A 191 1.38 -25.22 -4.48
C LYS A 191 0.47 -26.11 -3.62
N TYR A 192 -0.83 -26.08 -3.89
CA TYR A 192 -1.84 -27.04 -3.39
C TYR A 192 -2.56 -27.68 -4.56
#